data_AF-A0A831LWW1-F1
#
_entry.id   AF-A0A831LWW1-F1
#
_cell.length_a   1.000
_cell.length_b   1.000
_cell.length_c   1.000
_cell.angle_alpha   90.00
_cell.angle_beta   90.00
_cell.angle_gamma   90.00
#
_symmetry.space_group_name_H-M   'P 1'
#
loop_
_entity.id
_entity.type
_entity.pdbx_description
1 polymer ?
#
loop_
_entity_poly.entity_id
_entity_poly.type
_entity_poly.pdbx_seq_one_letter_code
_entity_poly.pdbx_strand_id
1 'polypeptide(L)' 'MAAGAVYVLGAIGMELVGSSHYDLYGDANFTYVMIQTVEELLEMCGLIIFAYGIADLIRDRYQAVRIDLGPGGTGPAQK' A
#
# COMPACT_ATOMS: atom_id res chain seq x y z
N MET A 1 2.80 -13.38 1.89
CA MET A 1 4.18 -13.21 2.40
C MET A 1 5.09 -12.48 1.41
N ALA A 2 5.18 -12.89 0.14
CA ALA A 2 6.01 -12.23 -0.87
C ALA A 2 5.67 -10.73 -1.08
N ALA A 3 4.38 -10.36 -1.10
CA ALA A 3 3.93 -8.98 -1.23
C ALA A 3 4.48 -8.02 -0.16
N GLY A 4 4.39 -8.45 1.11
CA GLY A 4 4.89 -7.67 2.24
C GLY A 4 6.42 -7.58 2.26
N ALA A 5 7.11 -8.64 1.83
CA ALA A 5 8.56 -8.61 1.69
C ALA A 5 9.01 -7.63 0.61
N VAL A 6 8.33 -7.55 -0.54
CA VAL A 6 8.62 -6.58 -1.61
C VAL A 6 8.38 -5.15 -1.16
N TYR A 7 7.30 -4.89 -0.41
CA TYR A 7 7.05 -3.55 0.16
C TYR A 7 8.11 -3.15 1.20
N VAL A 8 8.39 -4.03 2.17
CA VAL A 8 9.34 -3.74 3.26
C VAL A 8 10.78 -3.64 2.75
N LEU A 9 11.19 -4.51 1.81
CA LEU A 9 12.53 -4.44 1.20
C LEU A 9 12.65 -3.30 0.20
N GLY A 10 11.56 -2.90 -0.47
CA GLY A 10 11.53 -1.72 -1.35
C GLY A 10 11.75 -0.44 -0.56
N ALA A 11 10.94 -0.20 0.47
CA ALA A 11 11.02 1.00 1.31
C ALA A 11 12.34 1.05 2.11
N ILE A 12 12.61 0.04 2.94
CA ILE A 12 13.79 0.05 3.83
C ILE A 12 15.10 -0.13 3.04
N GLY A 13 15.08 -0.94 1.98
CA GLY A 13 16.28 -1.26 1.20
C GLY A 13 16.75 -0.10 0.33
N MET A 14 15.82 0.68 -0.24
CA MET A 14 16.20 1.82 -1.06
C MET A 14 16.50 3.07 -0.23
N GLU A 15 15.82 3.32 0.90
CA GLU A 15 16.19 4.40 1.84
C GLU A 15 17.66 4.35 2.28
N LEU A 16 18.21 3.13 2.48
CA LEU A 16 19.62 2.93 2.81
C LEU A 16 20.57 3.22 1.63
N VAL A 17 20.14 2.96 0.40
CA VAL A 17 20.93 3.21 -0.82
C VAL A 17 20.90 4.70 -1.19
N GLY A 18 19.73 5.33 -1.10
CA GLY A 18 19.54 6.76 -1.34
C GLY A 18 20.30 7.62 -0.33
N SER A 19 20.22 7.31 0.97
CA SER A 19 20.97 8.03 2.01
C SER A 19 22.49 7.94 1.82
N SER A 20 23.01 6.76 1.47
CA SER A 20 24.44 6.59 1.21
C SER A 20 24.91 7.34 -0.04
N HIS A 21 24.06 7.52 -1.06
CA HIS A 21 24.39 8.30 -2.26
C HIS A 21 24.30 9.81 -2.01
N TYR A 22 23.30 10.25 -1.24
CA TYR A 22 23.14 11.64 -0.79
C TYR A 22 24.37 12.13 -0.01
N ASP A 23 24.87 11.32 0.92
CA ASP A 23 26.04 11.66 1.74
C ASP A 23 27.34 11.80 0.93
N LEU A 24 27.47 11.08 -0.19
CA LEU A 24 28.68 11.06 -1.01
C LEU A 24 28.69 12.10 -2.14
N TYR A 25 27.53 12.41 -2.73
CA TYR A 25 27.44 13.21 -3.96
C TYR A 25 26.44 14.37 -3.90
N GLY A 26 25.60 14.46 -2.85
CA GLY A 26 24.49 15.41 -2.77
C GLY A 26 23.30 15.03 -3.67
N ASP A 27 22.20 15.78 -3.56
CA ASP A 27 20.92 15.55 -4.25
C ASP A 27 20.83 16.14 -5.67
N ALA A 28 21.66 17.13 -5.99
CA ALA A 28 21.58 17.85 -7.25
C ALA A 28 22.28 17.13 -8.45
N ASN A 29 22.19 15.80 -8.52
CA ASN A 29 22.77 15.02 -9.61
C ASN A 29 21.75 14.11 -10.30
N PHE A 30 21.84 14.01 -11.62
CA PHE A 30 20.94 13.17 -12.43
C PHE A 30 20.90 11.71 -11.95
N THR A 31 22.04 11.19 -11.50
CA THR A 31 22.13 9.84 -10.91
C THR A 31 21.30 9.70 -9.65
N TYR A 32 21.30 10.71 -8.76
CA TYR A 32 20.49 10.70 -7.55
C TYR A 32 18.99 10.69 -7.88
N VAL A 33 18.55 11.54 -8.82
CA VAL A 33 17.16 11.58 -9.27
C VAL A 33 16.71 10.24 -9.89
N MET A 34 17.58 9.57 -10.65
CA MET A 34 17.30 8.26 -11.21
C MET A 34 17.17 7.18 -10.13
N ILE A 35 18.07 7.19 -9.13
CA ILE A 35 17.99 6.27 -7.98
C ILE A 35 16.68 6.48 -7.21
N GLN A 36 16.33 7.74 -6.93
CA GLN A 36 15.09 8.08 -6.23
C GLN A 36 13.84 7.70 -7.05
N THR A 37 13.87 7.85 -8.38
CA THR A 37 12.75 7.42 -9.24
C THR A 37 12.56 5.90 -9.19
N VAL A 38 13.65 5.13 -9.16
CA VAL A 38 13.59 3.67 -9.03
C VAL A 38 13.08 3.27 -7.64
N GLU A 39 13.50 3.99 -6.60
CA GLU A 39 13.01 3.83 -5.23
C GLU A 39 11.51 4.04 -5.14
N GLU A 40 11.02 5.20 -5.59
CA GLU A 40 9.59 5.54 -5.60
C GLU A 40 8.77 4.53 -6.43
N LEU A 41 9.31 4.04 -7.55
CA LEU A 41 8.67 3.01 -8.36
C LEU A 41 8.53 1.69 -7.59
N LEU A 42 9.58 1.25 -6.90
CA LEU A 42 9.57 0.01 -6.12
C LEU A 42 8.61 0.12 -4.93
N GLU A 43 8.54 1.27 -4.27
CA GLU A 43 7.56 1.53 -3.20
C GLU A 43 6.13 1.44 -3.72
N MET A 44 5.82 2.09 -4.85
CA MET A 44 4.49 2.05 -5.45
C MET A 44 4.11 0.64 -5.92
N CYS A 45 5.04 -0.11 -6.52
CA CYS A 45 4.84 -1.51 -6.85
C CYS A 45 4.55 -2.36 -5.60
N GLY A 46 5.34 -2.19 -4.54
CA GLY A 46 5.14 -2.87 -3.25
C GLY A 46 3.76 -2.57 -2.66
N LEU A 47 3.33 -1.30 -2.69
CA LEU A 47 2.02 -0.87 -2.20
C LEU A 47 0.86 -1.51 -2.98
N ILE A 48 0.95 -1.58 -4.31
CA ILE A 48 -0.07 -2.23 -5.15
C ILE A 48 -0.19 -3.72 -4.83
N ILE A 49 0.95 -4.43 -4.71
CA ILE A 49 0.94 -5.87 -4.42
C ILE A 49 0.42 -6.11 -2.99
N PHE A 50 0.77 -5.26 -2.02
CA PHE A 50 0.24 -5.33 -0.66
C PHE A 50 -1.27 -5.11 -0.61
N ALA A 51 -1.78 -4.09 -1.29
CA ALA A 51 -3.22 -3.82 -1.38
C ALA A 51 -3.97 -4.98 -2.03
N TYR A 52 -3.42 -5.58 -3.08
CA TYR A 52 -3.97 -6.79 -3.69
C TYR A 52 -4.01 -7.96 -2.70
N GLY A 53 -2.93 -8.17 -1.93
CA GLY A 53 -2.87 -9.21 -0.90
C GLY A 53 -3.93 -9.03 0.20
N ILE A 54 -4.20 -7.79 0.62
CA ILE A 54 -5.29 -7.50 1.56
C ILE A 54 -6.64 -7.82 0.92
N ALA A 55 -6.87 -7.40 -0.33
CA ALA A 55 -8.13 -7.65 -1.02
C ALA A 55 -8.40 -9.15 -1.19
N ASP A 56 -7.37 -9.93 -1.52
CA ASP A 56 -7.46 -11.39 -1.64
C ASP A 56 -7.73 -12.05 -0.28
N LEU A 57 -7.03 -11.62 0.78
CA LEU A 57 -7.29 -12.09 2.15
C LEU A 57 -8.74 -11.81 2.59
N ILE A 58 -9.26 -10.62 2.28
CA ILE A 58 -10.65 -10.26 2.60
C ILE A 58 -11.61 -11.16 1.82
N ARG A 59 -11.38 -11.39 0.52
CA ARG A 59 -12.23 -12.28 -0.29
C ARG A 59 -12.25 -13.71 0.25
N ASP A 60 -11.08 -14.25 0.59
CA ASP A 60 -10.96 -15.64 1.03
C ASP A 60 -11.59 -15.83 2.42
N ARG A 61 -11.43 -14.84 3.30
CA ARG A 61 -11.90 -14.92 4.71
C ARG A 61 -13.33 -14.46 4.91
N TYR A 62 -13.88 -13.62 4.03
CA TYR A 62 -15.23 -13.09 4.10
C TYR A 62 -15.98 -13.37 2.79
N GLN A 63 -16.65 -14.52 2.73
CA GLN A 63 -17.39 -14.98 1.54
C GLN A 63 -18.63 -14.15 1.21
N ALA A 64 -19.16 -13.39 2.18
CA ALA A 64 -20.36 -12.57 1.98
C ALA A 64 -20.28 -11.29 2.82
N VAL A 65 -20.50 -10.15 2.15
CA VAL A 65 -20.71 -8.87 2.83
C VAL A 65 -22.19 -8.82 3.25
N ARG A 66 -22.45 -8.96 4.55
CA ARG A 66 -23.79 -8.74 5.10
C ARG A 66 -24.00 -7.23 5.29
N ILE A 67 -24.92 -6.67 4.52
CA ILE A 67 -25.43 -5.32 4.75
C ILE A 67 -26.75 -5.47 5.50
N ASP A 68 -26.73 -5.14 6.79
CA ASP A 68 -27.96 -5.06 7.58
C ASP A 68 -28.60 -3.69 7.34
N LEU A 69 -29.66 -3.69 6.55
CA LEU A 69 -30.53 -2.53 6.42
C LEU A 69 -31.47 -2.59 7.62
N GLY A 70 -31.07 -1.92 8.71
CA GLY A 70 -31.90 -1.76 9.90
C GLY A 70 -33.32 -1.33 9.51
N PRO A 71 -34.35 -1.74 10.29
CA PRO A 71 -35.74 -1.63 9.88
C PRO A 71 -36.04 -0.20 9.46
N GLY A 72 -36.26 -0.01 8.15
CA GLY A 72 -36.73 1.24 7.60
C GLY A 72 -37.96 1.63 8.39
N GLY A 73 -37.90 2.76 9.09
CA GLY A 73 -38.95 3.22 9.98
C GLY A 73 -40.25 3.44 9.22
N THR A 74 -41.08 2.41 9.15
CA THR A 74 -42.52 2.52 8.93
C THR A 74 -43.19 2.02 10.19
N GLY A 75 -43.09 2.83 11.25
CA GLY A 75 -43.97 2.68 12.41
C GLY A 75 -45.41 2.87 11.94
N PRO A 76 -46.35 1.95 12.24
CA PRO A 76 -47.75 2.19 11.95
C PRO A 76 -48.24 3.40 12.76
N ALA A 77 -49.01 4.28 12.12
CA ALA A 77 -49.77 5.31 12.80
C ALA A 77 -50.68 4.63 13.84
N GLN A 78 -50.29 4.70 15.12
CA GLN A 78 -51.17 4.31 16.20
C GLN A 78 -52.20 5.43 16.40
N LYS A 79 -53.47 5.05 16.21
CA LYS A 79 -54.67 5.83 16.55
C LYS A 79 -54.85 5.93 18.06
#